data_AF-A0A8T0GWS7-F1
#
_entry.id   AF-A0A8T0GWS7-F1
#
_cell.length_a   1.000
_cell.length_b   1.000
_cell.length_c   1.000
_cell.angle_alpha   90.00
_cell.angle_beta   90.00
_cell.angle_gamma   90.00
#
_symmetry.space_group_name_H-M   'P 1'
#
loop_
_entity.id
_entity.type
_entity.pdbx_description
1 polymer ?
#
loop_
_entity_poly.entity_id
_entity_poly.type
_entity_poly.pdbx_seq_one_letter_code
_entity_poly.pdbx_strand_id
1 'polypeptide(L)'
;MNNSRYPGIRQQASSQLAFEGEFRAVKVQDERKHVWIRLQALRGLYLNEMNELYGMLTARSNQPMAAEQLQKLKHYKDVLHRMIPYLRVPQDRVPKEFNKDKVEAFEKQIVNIMETFKRRRQAAAQ
;
A
#
# COMPACT_ATOMS: atom_id res chain seq x y z
N MET A 1 -29.76 -45.96 -47.41
CA MET A 1 -30.72 -44.89 -47.09
C MET A 1 -30.17 -44.08 -45.93
N ASN A 2 -30.47 -42.79 -45.95
CA ASN A 2 -29.95 -41.69 -45.13
C ASN A 2 -30.31 -41.76 -43.62
N ASN A 3 -29.40 -41.23 -42.79
CA ASN A 3 -29.57 -40.44 -41.57
C ASN A 3 -30.83 -40.58 -40.68
N SER A 4 -30.60 -40.73 -39.37
CA SER A 4 -30.98 -39.75 -38.33
C SER A 4 -30.29 -40.11 -37.01
N ARG A 5 -29.20 -39.43 -36.61
CA ARG A 5 -29.16 -38.11 -35.95
C ARG A 5 -29.60 -38.19 -34.49
N TYR A 6 -28.66 -38.54 -33.61
CA TYR A 6 -28.67 -38.08 -32.22
C TYR A 6 -27.77 -36.85 -32.10
N PRO A 7 -28.28 -35.67 -31.74
CA PRO A 7 -27.47 -34.62 -31.16
C PRO A 7 -28.03 -34.24 -29.80
N GLY A 8 -27.26 -34.45 -28.73
CA GLY A 8 -27.72 -34.06 -27.42
C GLY A 8 -26.77 -34.30 -26.26
N ILE A 9 -25.45 -34.26 -26.49
CA ILE A 9 -24.49 -34.23 -25.37
C ILE A 9 -23.76 -32.89 -25.38
N ARG A 10 -23.91 -32.18 -24.25
CA ARG A 10 -23.03 -31.15 -23.68
C ARG A 10 -22.58 -30.02 -24.61
N GLN A 11 -23.26 -28.89 -24.51
CA GLN A 11 -22.65 -27.57 -24.78
C GLN A 11 -22.78 -26.58 -23.62
N GLN A 12 -23.31 -26.97 -22.45
CA GLN A 12 -23.53 -26.03 -21.34
C GLN A 12 -22.33 -25.85 -20.37
N ALA A 13 -21.27 -26.65 -20.49
CA ALA A 13 -20.11 -26.55 -19.58
C ALA A 13 -19.13 -25.42 -19.95
N SER A 14 -19.07 -25.02 -21.22
CA SER A 14 -18.10 -24.03 -21.71
C SER A 14 -18.46 -22.59 -21.30
N SER A 15 -19.75 -22.29 -21.12
CA SER A 15 -20.22 -20.95 -20.78
C SER A 15 -20.05 -20.60 -19.29
N GLN A 16 -20.08 -21.59 -18.39
CA GLN A 16 -19.88 -21.37 -16.96
C GLN A 16 -18.42 -21.04 -16.60
N LEU A 17 -17.46 -21.71 -17.26
CA LEU A 17 -16.02 -21.49 -17.02
C LEU A 17 -15.55 -20.09 -17.48
N ALA A 18 -16.16 -19.54 -18.53
CA ALA A 18 -15.88 -18.18 -19.00
C ALA A 18 -16.41 -17.12 -18.01
N PHE A 19 -17.62 -17.33 -17.48
CA PHE A 19 -18.25 -16.42 -16.52
C PHE A 19 -17.45 -16.32 -15.21
N GLU A 20 -16.93 -17.44 -14.70
CA GLU A 20 -16.09 -17.45 -13.48
C GLU A 20 -14.72 -16.78 -13.68
N GLY A 21 -14.13 -16.92 -14.87
CA GLY A 21 -12.87 -16.28 -15.25
C GLY A 21 -12.98 -14.75 -15.30
N GLU A 22 -14.04 -14.23 -15.90
CA GLU A 22 -14.33 -12.79 -15.95
C GLU A 22 -14.69 -12.24 -14.56
N PHE A 23 -15.52 -12.94 -13.77
CA PHE A 23 -15.90 -12.48 -12.43
C PHE A 23 -14.71 -12.40 -11.47
N ARG A 24 -13.79 -13.38 -11.53
CA ARG A 24 -12.54 -13.34 -10.76
C ARG A 24 -11.64 -12.18 -11.19
N ALA A 25 -11.52 -11.93 -12.49
CA ALA A 25 -10.70 -10.83 -13.00
C ALA A 25 -11.24 -9.46 -12.56
N VAL A 26 -12.56 -9.28 -12.59
CA VAL A 26 -13.24 -8.04 -12.15
C VAL A 26 -13.04 -7.81 -10.65
N LYS A 27 -13.26 -8.81 -9.79
CA LYS A 27 -13.03 -8.67 -8.34
C LYS A 27 -11.59 -8.26 -8.01
N VAL A 28 -10.61 -8.91 -8.63
CA VAL A 28 -9.18 -8.62 -8.42
C VAL A 28 -8.81 -7.22 -8.92
N GLN A 29 -9.53 -6.69 -9.92
CA GLN A 29 -9.34 -5.32 -10.40
C GLN A 29 -9.92 -4.28 -9.42
N ASP A 30 -11.10 -4.52 -8.85
CA ASP A 30 -11.70 -3.66 -7.82
C ASP A 30 -10.86 -3.61 -6.54
N GLU A 31 -10.29 -4.74 -6.11
CA GLU A 31 -9.41 -4.78 -4.94
C GLU A 31 -8.12 -3.99 -5.17
N ARG A 32 -7.48 -4.15 -6.34
CA ARG A 32 -6.29 -3.37 -6.71
C ARG A 32 -6.58 -1.88 -6.82
N LYS A 33 -7.74 -1.51 -7.36
CA LYS A 33 -8.19 -0.12 -7.43
C LYS A 33 -8.39 0.47 -6.04
N HIS A 34 -9.00 -0.27 -5.11
CA HIS A 34 -9.16 0.18 -3.73
C HIS A 34 -7.83 0.40 -3.01
N VAL A 35 -6.90 -0.57 -3.14
CA VAL A 35 -5.53 -0.47 -2.61
C VAL A 35 -4.82 0.78 -3.12
N TRP A 36 -4.89 1.02 -4.44
CA TRP A 36 -4.25 2.17 -5.05
C TRP A 36 -4.87 3.51 -4.61
N ILE A 37 -6.20 3.59 -4.54
CA ILE A 37 -6.90 4.79 -4.04
C ILE A 37 -6.45 5.11 -2.60
N ARG A 38 -6.36 4.09 -1.73
CA ARG A 38 -5.87 4.25 -0.36
C ARG A 38 -4.43 4.76 -0.33
N LEU A 39 -3.53 4.15 -1.11
CA LEU A 39 -2.14 4.63 -1.24
C LEU A 39 -2.06 6.08 -1.73
N GLN A 40 -2.89 6.50 -2.70
CA GLN A 40 -2.93 7.89 -3.15
C GLN A 40 -3.47 8.83 -2.07
N ALA A 41 -4.47 8.43 -1.29
CA ALA A 41 -4.96 9.21 -0.16
C ALA A 41 -3.86 9.41 0.89
N LEU A 42 -3.14 8.33 1.26
CA LEU A 42 -1.99 8.39 2.17
C LEU A 42 -0.87 9.26 1.63
N ARG A 43 -0.60 9.18 0.34
CA ARG A 43 0.36 10.06 -0.33
C ARG A 43 -0.08 11.51 -0.19
N GLY A 44 -1.34 11.85 -0.48
CA GLY A 44 -1.83 13.23 -0.39
C GLY A 44 -1.76 13.79 1.03
N LEU A 45 -2.04 12.97 2.04
CA LEU A 45 -2.07 13.37 3.45
C LEU A 45 -0.68 13.41 4.09
N TYR A 46 0.08 12.31 3.94
CA TYR A 46 1.31 12.10 4.70
C TYR A 46 2.59 12.41 3.92
N LEU A 47 2.59 12.48 2.58
CA LEU A 47 3.84 12.68 1.83
C LEU A 47 4.54 13.99 2.22
N ASN A 48 3.79 15.07 2.44
CA ASN A 48 4.39 16.33 2.88
C ASN A 48 4.97 16.18 4.30
N GLU A 49 4.17 15.68 5.24
CA GLU A 49 4.63 15.49 6.61
C GLU A 49 5.84 14.53 6.69
N MET A 50 5.87 13.46 5.89
CA MET A 50 6.99 12.52 5.77
C MET A 50 8.27 13.19 5.25
N ASN A 51 8.15 14.08 4.26
CA ASN A 51 9.30 14.85 3.76
C ASN A 51 9.82 15.84 4.82
N GLU A 52 8.92 16.54 5.51
CA GLU A 52 9.29 17.41 6.63
C GLU A 52 9.99 16.63 7.75
N LEU A 53 9.44 15.47 8.10
CA LEU A 53 9.98 14.57 9.12
C LEU A 53 11.37 14.09 8.67
N TYR A 54 11.54 13.64 7.43
CA TYR A 54 12.84 13.26 6.87
C TYR A 54 13.89 14.39 6.93
N GLY A 55 13.49 15.62 6.61
CA GLY A 55 14.33 16.81 6.74
C GLY A 55 14.72 17.08 8.19
N MET A 56 13.75 17.04 9.10
CA MET A 56 13.98 17.24 10.53
C MET A 56 14.85 16.15 11.14
N LEU A 57 14.66 14.88 10.75
CA LEU A 57 15.51 13.76 11.16
C LEU A 57 16.95 13.95 10.67
N THR A 58 17.13 14.45 9.45
CA THR A 58 18.47 14.71 8.90
C THR A 58 19.15 15.85 9.66
N ALA A 59 18.44 16.94 9.93
CA ALA A 59 18.96 18.05 10.74
C ALA A 59 19.30 17.60 12.17
N ARG A 60 18.40 16.83 12.82
CA ARG A 60 18.64 16.27 14.16
C ARG A 60 19.78 15.26 14.17
N SER A 61 19.90 14.42 13.14
CA SER A 61 20.98 13.42 13.05
C SER A 61 22.37 14.05 12.96
N ASN A 62 22.47 15.33 12.58
CA ASN A 62 23.72 16.09 12.57
C ASN A 62 24.04 16.72 13.94
N GLN A 63 23.11 16.72 14.89
CA GLN A 63 23.35 17.19 16.26
C GLN A 63 23.87 16.07 17.16
N PRO A 64 24.80 16.35 18.07
CA PRO A 64 25.26 15.38 19.06
C PRO A 64 24.12 15.02 20.03
N MET A 65 23.72 13.76 20.06
CA MET A 65 22.64 13.25 20.91
C MET A 65 22.93 11.83 21.40
N ALA A 66 22.14 11.37 22.37
CA ALA A 66 22.25 10.02 22.90
C ALA A 66 22.09 8.95 21.80
N ALA A 67 22.93 7.91 21.84
CA ALA A 67 22.98 6.87 20.82
C ALA A 67 21.61 6.18 20.59
N GLU A 68 20.83 5.95 21.65
CA GLU A 68 19.49 5.38 21.55
C GLU A 68 18.51 6.27 20.75
N GLN A 69 18.61 7.59 20.92
CA GLN A 69 17.78 8.53 20.16
C GLN A 69 18.22 8.55 18.70
N LEU A 70 19.53 8.57 18.44
CA LEU A 70 20.08 8.53 17.08
C LEU A 70 19.66 7.27 16.33
N GLN A 71 19.70 6.10 16.99
CA GLN A 71 19.23 4.84 16.39
C GLN A 71 17.75 4.88 16.04
N LYS A 72 16.89 5.39 16.94
CA LYS A 72 15.46 5.59 16.65
C LYS A 72 15.25 6.53 15.48
N LEU A 73 15.94 7.68 15.42
CA LEU A 73 15.83 8.63 14.31
C LEU A 73 16.28 8.01 12.99
N LYS A 74 17.39 7.26 12.98
CA LYS A 74 17.87 6.53 11.80
C LYS A 74 16.87 5.49 11.33
N HIS A 75 16.24 4.76 12.24
CA HIS A 75 15.19 3.79 11.91
C HIS A 75 13.99 4.47 11.25
N TYR A 76 13.46 5.54 11.84
CA TYR A 76 12.35 6.30 11.22
C TYR A 76 12.75 6.87 9.86
N LYS A 77 13.99 7.38 9.73
CA LYS A 77 14.50 7.91 8.46
C LYS A 77 14.52 6.83 7.38
N ASP A 78 15.03 5.64 7.69
CA ASP A 78 15.08 4.51 6.76
C ASP A 78 13.68 4.04 6.36
N VAL A 79 12.76 3.96 7.33
CA VAL A 79 11.35 3.62 7.07
C VAL A 79 10.70 4.64 6.14
N LEU A 80 10.85 5.93 6.39
CA LEU A 80 10.33 6.98 5.51
C LEU A 80 10.93 6.90 4.10
N HIS A 81 12.24 6.69 4.01
CA HIS A 81 12.94 6.55 2.74
C HIS A 81 12.43 5.35 1.92
N ARG A 82 12.06 4.25 2.59
CA ARG A 82 11.39 3.10 1.95
C ARG A 82 9.93 3.39 1.60
N MET A 83 9.17 4.08 2.45
CA MET A 83 7.74 4.32 2.26
C MET A 83 7.42 5.34 1.16
N ILE A 84 8.20 6.41 1.04
CA ILE A 84 8.00 7.47 0.03
C ILE A 84 7.87 6.91 -1.41
N PRO A 85 8.77 6.03 -1.90
CA PRO A 85 8.62 5.44 -3.23
C PRO A 85 7.39 4.52 -3.35
N TYR A 86 6.98 3.81 -2.29
CA TYR A 86 5.74 3.03 -2.29
C TYR A 86 4.50 3.92 -2.42
N LEU A 87 4.49 5.09 -1.78
CA LEU A 87 3.41 6.06 -1.93
C LEU A 87 3.40 6.70 -3.33
N ARG A 88 4.55 6.79 -4.00
CA ARG A 88 4.69 7.31 -5.38
C ARG A 88 4.45 6.26 -6.47
N VAL A 89 4.23 5.00 -6.11
CA VAL A 89 4.04 3.92 -7.07
C VAL A 89 2.72 4.12 -7.83
N PRO A 90 2.73 4.10 -9.18
CA PRO A 90 1.52 4.11 -9.98
C PRO A 90 0.76 2.77 -9.86
N GLN A 91 -0.54 2.76 -10.15
CA GLN A 91 -1.42 1.59 -10.02
C GLN A 91 -0.83 0.31 -10.65
N ASP A 92 -0.12 0.46 -11.76
CA ASP A 92 0.49 -0.62 -12.52
C ASP A 92 1.71 -1.25 -11.81
N ARG A 93 2.41 -0.48 -10.97
CA ARG A 93 3.59 -0.93 -10.21
C ARG A 93 3.27 -1.35 -8.78
N VAL A 94 2.00 -1.35 -8.39
CA VAL A 94 1.59 -1.90 -7.08
C VAL A 94 1.87 -3.40 -7.11
N PRO A 95 2.69 -3.94 -6.20
CA PRO A 95 2.98 -5.38 -6.16
C PRO A 95 1.68 -6.17 -6.08
N LYS A 96 1.57 -7.27 -6.84
CA LYS A 96 0.39 -8.16 -6.77
C LYS A 96 0.17 -8.77 -5.38
N GLU A 97 1.23 -8.78 -4.57
CA GLU A 97 1.21 -9.21 -3.17
C GLU A 97 0.69 -8.15 -2.19
N PHE A 98 0.45 -6.91 -2.66
CA PHE A 98 -0.02 -5.80 -1.86
C PHE A 98 -1.56 -5.84 -1.78
N ASN A 99 -2.04 -6.66 -0.84
CA ASN A 99 -3.48 -6.81 -0.55
C ASN A 99 -3.99 -5.68 0.34
N LYS A 100 -5.32 -5.58 0.49
CA LYS A 100 -5.96 -4.60 1.38
C LYS A 100 -5.38 -4.62 2.79
N ASP A 101 -5.18 -5.80 3.38
CA ASP A 101 -4.58 -5.94 4.71
C ASP A 101 -3.17 -5.36 4.81
N LYS A 102 -2.34 -5.55 3.77
CA LYS A 102 -0.97 -4.98 3.74
C LYS A 102 -1.01 -3.46 3.62
N VAL A 103 -1.92 -2.91 2.82
CA VAL A 103 -2.14 -1.45 2.74
C VAL A 103 -2.62 -0.91 4.08
N GLU A 104 -3.52 -1.60 4.75
CA GLU A 104 -4.05 -1.15 6.04
C GLU A 104 -2.99 -1.21 7.14
N ALA A 105 -2.16 -2.26 7.15
CA ALA A 105 -1.00 -2.33 8.03
C ALA A 105 0.04 -1.24 7.72
N PHE A 106 0.25 -0.94 6.43
CA PHE A 106 1.14 0.12 5.97
C PHE A 106 0.62 1.51 6.39
N GLU A 107 -0.68 1.76 6.23
CA GLU A 107 -1.36 2.96 6.72
C GLU A 107 -1.16 3.12 8.23
N LYS A 108 -1.49 2.09 9.01
CA LYS A 108 -1.31 2.10 10.48
C LYS A 108 0.13 2.37 10.87
N GLN A 109 1.11 1.81 10.16
CA GLN A 109 2.52 2.12 10.42
C GLN A 109 2.85 3.60 10.18
N ILE A 110 2.39 4.17 9.06
CA ILE A 110 2.59 5.60 8.78
C ILE A 110 1.95 6.43 9.88
N VAL A 111 0.68 6.19 10.19
CA VAL A 111 -0.08 6.91 11.22
C VAL A 111 0.64 6.84 12.56
N ASN A 112 1.05 5.66 12.99
CA ASN A 112 1.72 5.47 14.28
C ASN A 112 3.06 6.23 14.36
N ILE A 113 3.85 6.23 13.27
CA ILE A 113 5.09 7.02 13.18
C ILE A 113 4.75 8.51 13.29
N MET A 114 3.74 8.97 12.54
CA MET A 114 3.31 10.36 12.51
C MET A 114 2.78 10.84 13.86
N GLU A 115 1.96 10.04 14.54
CA GLU A 115 1.43 10.31 15.88
C GLU A 115 2.55 10.35 16.91
N THR A 116 3.45 9.36 16.89
CA THR A 116 4.63 9.33 17.78
C THR A 116 5.49 10.57 17.57
N PHE A 117 5.68 11.00 16.32
CA PHE A 117 6.44 12.19 16.00
C PHE A 117 5.74 13.47 16.45
N LYS A 118 4.43 13.61 16.20
CA LYS A 118 3.63 14.74 16.69
C LYS A 118 3.70 14.86 18.20
N ARG A 119 3.51 13.75 18.92
CA ARG A 119 3.62 13.70 20.39
C ARG A 119 5.01 14.12 20.89
N ARG A 120 6.08 13.65 20.24
CA ARG A 120 7.47 14.01 20.60
C ARG A 120 7.79 15.47 20.27
N ARG A 121 7.24 16.02 19.20
CA ARG A 121 7.39 17.44 18.81
C ARG A 121 6.69 18.36 19.80
N GLN A 122 5.47 17.99 20.22
CA GLN A 122 4.70 18.73 21.23
C GLN A 122 5.35 18.65 22.62
N ALA A 123 5.84 17.47 23.02
CA ALA A 123 6.54 17.29 24.30
C ALA A 123 7.90 18.02 24.37
N ALA A 124 8.48 18.40 23.22
CA ALA A 124 9.72 19.19 23.18
C ALA A 124 9.47 20.70 23.09
N ALA A 125 8.21 21.13 22.96
CA ALA A 125 7.80 22.53 22.89
C ALA A 125 7.09 23.02 24.17
N GLN A 126 7.08 22.18 25.22
CA GLN A 126 6.61 22.49 26.58
C GLN A 126 7.82 22.52 27.52
#